data_AF-A0A7X1LKQ7-F1
#
_entry.id   AF-A0A7X1LKQ7-F1
#
_cell.length_a   1.000
_cell.length_b   1.000
_cell.length_c   1.000
_cell.angle_alpha   90.00
_cell.angle_beta   90.00
_cell.angle_gamma   90.00
#
_symmetry.space_group_name_H-M   'P 1'
#
loop_
_entity.id
_entity.type
_entity.pdbx_description
1 polymer ?
#
loop_
_entity_poly.entity_id
_entity_poly.type
_entity_poly.pdbx_seq_one_letter_code
_entity_poly.pdbx_strand_id
1 'polypeptide(L)'
;METDKKNKKYKILEPFFKKEKKLREIEKETQISYATLKRWVSQYKDSGEKGLVKKTRVDKNTFKKVNEDVMEHLKALYKEYHTLPVTKLYEKAKKTLSSYNSMISYPTFFRIINNLDENIKQNSIKSVKKDKVYEYAIIQKAIPIPFFNNKNKIFYLTIFYNKENYKIINFIFEEEKRELIKLFNFIQESIIIEGAYPKNISLDERIQGVSKNLLRTIFFQTKISFIQEEADENMMGFVRYIDTDILKEFNKEKPKDIKEISLFIKKYLFIEDRKIENLNNEEKYKLLYFLHKYKRKVYNSGVRVKNNIYSSSLLKEKEGTIVDVFYNEFFIDSVDIYIKDMFVDKAKIIK
;
A
#
# COMPACT_ATOMS: atom_id res chain seq x y z
N MET A 1 10.73 8.66 -17.80
CA MET A 1 9.56 9.57 -17.90
C MET A 1 9.73 10.72 -18.90
N GLU A 2 10.88 11.40 -19.03
CA GLU A 2 11.06 12.46 -20.04
C GLU A 2 11.27 11.92 -21.47
N THR A 3 11.94 10.78 -21.60
CA THR A 3 12.19 10.07 -22.86
C THR A 3 10.89 9.61 -23.53
N ASP A 4 9.88 9.18 -22.76
CA ASP A 4 8.58 8.75 -23.29
C ASP A 4 7.75 9.92 -23.83
N LYS A 5 7.80 11.09 -23.18
CA LYS A 5 7.09 12.29 -23.65
C LYS A 5 7.76 12.90 -24.89
N LYS A 6 9.10 12.83 -24.97
CA LYS A 6 9.89 13.20 -26.16
C LYS A 6 9.43 12.37 -27.37
N ASN A 7 9.32 11.06 -27.19
CA ASN A 7 8.99 10.14 -28.27
C ASN A 7 7.54 10.34 -28.78
N LYS A 8 6.60 10.68 -27.89
CA LYS A 8 5.20 10.92 -28.26
C LYS A 8 5.00 12.14 -29.18
N LYS A 9 5.60 13.30 -28.86
CA LYS A 9 5.40 14.51 -29.69
C LYS A 9 6.02 14.40 -31.07
N TYR A 10 7.19 13.76 -31.17
CA TYR A 10 7.84 13.55 -32.45
C TYR A 10 7.02 12.64 -33.34
N LYS A 11 6.53 11.50 -32.83
CA LYS A 11 5.65 10.58 -33.58
C LYS A 11 4.39 11.27 -34.11
N ILE A 12 3.82 12.21 -33.37
CA ILE A 12 2.65 12.99 -33.80
C ILE A 12 2.98 13.90 -34.99
N LEU A 13 4.19 14.47 -35.04
CA LEU A 13 4.63 15.40 -36.10
C LEU A 13 5.38 14.69 -37.24
N GLU A 14 5.75 13.44 -37.07
CA GLU A 14 6.51 12.66 -38.05
C GLU A 14 5.86 12.65 -39.45
N PRO A 15 4.53 12.45 -39.60
CA PRO A 15 3.88 12.51 -40.92
C PRO A 15 3.98 13.90 -41.57
N PHE A 16 4.01 14.97 -40.76
CA PHE A 16 4.19 16.33 -41.28
C PHE A 16 5.64 16.57 -41.75
N PHE A 17 6.63 16.07 -41.02
CA PHE A 17 8.04 16.19 -41.42
C PHE A 17 8.36 15.35 -42.67
N LYS A 18 7.70 14.20 -42.84
CA LYS A 18 7.78 13.38 -44.06
C LYS A 18 6.96 13.91 -45.23
N LYS A 19 6.26 15.05 -45.06
CA LYS A 19 5.36 15.67 -46.05
C LYS A 19 4.18 14.79 -46.47
N GLU A 20 3.83 13.80 -45.67
CA GLU A 20 2.71 12.88 -45.91
C GLU A 20 1.38 13.52 -45.53
N LYS A 21 1.37 14.41 -44.52
CA LYS A 21 0.16 15.10 -44.03
C LYS A 21 0.39 16.57 -43.74
N LYS A 22 -0.67 17.37 -43.86
CA LYS A 22 -0.70 18.77 -43.39
C LYS A 22 -1.03 18.82 -41.89
N LEU A 23 -0.58 19.87 -41.18
CA LEU A 23 -0.88 20.03 -39.74
C LEU A 23 -2.39 20.08 -39.42
N ARG A 24 -3.24 20.54 -40.35
CA ARG A 24 -4.71 20.54 -40.19
C ARG A 24 -5.31 19.13 -40.21
N GLU A 25 -4.68 18.19 -40.91
CA GLU A 25 -5.11 16.78 -40.93
C GLU A 25 -4.71 16.12 -39.61
N ILE A 26 -3.50 16.40 -39.12
CA ILE A 26 -3.00 15.92 -37.81
C ILE A 26 -3.85 16.47 -36.65
N GLU A 27 -4.27 17.74 -36.71
CA GLU A 27 -5.18 18.33 -35.72
C GLU A 27 -6.49 17.54 -35.60
N LYS A 28 -7.12 17.19 -36.73
CA LYS A 28 -8.38 16.42 -36.75
C LYS A 28 -8.22 15.03 -36.16
N GLU A 29 -7.11 14.36 -36.45
CA GLU A 29 -6.84 12.99 -35.98
C GLU A 29 -6.45 12.93 -34.51
N THR A 30 -5.70 13.93 -34.01
CA THR A 30 -5.10 13.89 -32.67
C THR A 30 -5.83 14.75 -31.65
N GLN A 31 -6.79 15.58 -32.09
CA GLN A 31 -7.47 16.59 -31.27
C GLN A 31 -6.49 17.60 -30.61
N ILE A 32 -5.28 17.74 -31.15
CA ILE A 32 -4.29 18.74 -30.72
C ILE A 32 -4.44 19.98 -31.59
N SER A 33 -4.66 21.13 -30.96
CA SER A 33 -4.89 22.38 -31.69
C SER A 33 -3.76 22.74 -32.66
N TYR A 34 -4.14 23.28 -33.81
CA TYR A 34 -3.22 23.72 -34.86
C TYR A 34 -2.13 24.66 -34.33
N ALA A 35 -2.51 25.58 -33.43
CA ALA A 35 -1.57 26.49 -32.78
C ALA A 35 -0.49 25.75 -31.97
N THR A 36 -0.87 24.68 -31.28
CA THR A 36 0.06 23.83 -30.51
C THR A 36 0.99 23.06 -31.42
N LEU A 37 0.45 22.46 -32.49
CA LEU A 37 1.24 21.74 -33.50
C LEU A 37 2.24 22.69 -34.19
N LYS A 38 1.80 23.88 -34.61
CA LYS A 38 2.65 24.92 -35.22
C LYS A 38 3.79 25.33 -34.28
N ARG A 39 3.49 25.51 -32.99
CA ARG A 39 4.49 25.83 -31.97
C ARG A 39 5.53 24.71 -31.83
N TRP A 40 5.11 23.45 -31.78
CA TRP A 40 6.04 22.32 -31.69
C TRP A 40 6.93 22.20 -32.94
N VAL A 41 6.38 22.43 -34.13
CA VAL A 41 7.16 22.47 -35.38
C VAL A 41 8.23 23.57 -35.32
N SER A 42 7.87 24.77 -34.87
CA SER A 42 8.84 25.87 -34.72
C SER A 42 9.97 25.48 -33.76
N GLN A 43 9.61 24.95 -32.58
CA GLN A 43 10.59 24.52 -31.59
C GLN A 43 11.51 23.40 -32.10
N TYR A 44 10.97 22.47 -32.89
CA TYR A 44 11.76 21.42 -33.53
C TYR A 44 12.71 21.97 -34.59
N LYS A 45 12.27 22.94 -35.41
CA LYS A 45 13.14 23.58 -36.40
C LYS A 45 14.30 24.33 -35.75
N ASP A 46 14.04 24.97 -34.61
CA ASP A 46 15.04 25.81 -33.92
C ASP A 46 16.07 24.99 -33.11
N SER A 47 15.73 23.78 -32.66
CA SER A 47 16.56 23.03 -31.71
C SER A 47 16.52 21.51 -31.90
N GLY A 48 16.08 21.05 -33.07
CA GLY A 48 15.86 19.63 -33.37
C GLY A 48 14.93 18.96 -32.36
N GLU A 49 15.15 17.66 -32.13
CA GLU A 49 14.38 16.89 -31.15
C GLU A 49 14.42 17.46 -29.73
N LYS A 50 15.49 18.18 -29.35
CA LYS A 50 15.62 18.81 -28.01
C LYS A 50 14.60 19.93 -27.82
N GLY A 51 14.15 20.58 -28.90
CA GLY A 51 13.14 21.63 -28.85
C GLY A 51 11.74 21.16 -28.47
N LEU A 52 11.43 19.87 -28.69
CA LEU A 52 10.12 19.28 -28.33
C LEU A 52 9.99 18.97 -26.82
N VAL A 53 11.11 19.03 -26.09
CA VAL A 53 11.17 18.87 -24.63
C VAL A 53 10.75 20.18 -23.95
N LYS A 54 9.99 20.08 -22.85
CA LYS A 54 9.55 21.25 -22.09
C LYS A 54 10.77 21.89 -21.42
N LYS A 55 11.27 23.02 -21.96
CA LYS A 55 12.33 23.81 -21.28
C LYS A 55 11.81 24.26 -19.91
N THR A 56 12.51 23.85 -18.85
CA THR A 56 12.39 24.45 -17.53
C THR A 56 12.99 25.85 -17.56
N ARG A 57 12.32 26.80 -16.92
CA ARG A 57 12.76 28.20 -16.80
C ARG A 57 14.13 28.28 -16.11
N VAL A 58 15.03 29.10 -16.64
CA VAL A 58 16.42 29.29 -16.16
C VAL A 58 16.45 29.96 -14.77
N ASP A 59 15.46 30.80 -14.50
CA ASP A 59 15.24 31.58 -13.28
C ASP A 59 14.52 30.80 -12.17
N LYS A 60 14.20 29.51 -12.39
CA LYS A 60 13.38 28.71 -11.46
C LYS A 60 13.97 28.59 -10.05
N ASN A 61 15.29 28.75 -9.91
CA ASN A 61 16.03 28.54 -8.66
C ASN A 61 16.74 29.77 -8.10
N THR A 62 16.54 30.97 -8.66
CA THR A 62 17.10 32.21 -8.11
C THR A 62 16.12 32.89 -7.15
N PHE A 63 16.51 33.02 -5.89
CA PHE A 63 15.72 33.67 -4.83
C PHE A 63 16.28 35.07 -4.55
N LYS A 64 15.87 36.07 -5.34
CA LYS A 64 16.39 37.46 -5.30
C LYS A 64 16.38 38.14 -3.91
N LYS A 65 15.64 37.62 -2.92
CA LYS A 65 15.50 38.20 -1.57
C LYS A 65 16.17 37.37 -0.46
N VAL A 66 16.93 36.34 -0.81
CA VAL A 66 17.58 35.44 0.17
C VAL A 66 19.09 35.57 -0.01
N ASN A 67 19.76 36.14 0.99
CA ASN A 67 21.22 36.17 1.02
C ASN A 67 21.78 34.78 1.40
N GLU A 68 23.10 34.65 1.27
CA GLU A 68 23.81 33.40 1.48
C GLU A 68 23.69 32.90 2.92
N ASP A 69 23.75 33.79 3.91
CA ASP A 69 23.60 33.47 5.33
C ASP A 69 22.24 32.84 5.65
N VAL A 70 21.15 33.41 5.11
CA VAL A 70 19.80 32.85 5.27
C VAL A 70 19.69 31.49 4.58
N MET A 71 20.34 31.32 3.43
CA MET A 71 20.36 30.05 2.71
C MET A 71 21.12 28.96 3.49
N GLU A 72 22.27 29.30 4.08
CA GLU A 72 23.05 28.38 4.91
C GLU A 72 22.29 28.00 6.19
N HIS A 73 21.64 28.97 6.83
CA HIS A 73 20.81 28.72 7.99
C HIS A 73 19.61 27.81 7.66
N LEU A 74 18.95 28.03 6.52
CA LEU A 74 17.87 27.17 6.05
C LEU A 74 18.34 25.73 5.73
N LYS A 75 19.56 25.57 5.19
CA LYS A 75 20.18 24.26 4.98
C LYS A 75 20.45 23.55 6.30
N ALA A 76 20.99 24.26 7.30
CA ALA A 76 21.24 23.71 8.63
C ALA A 76 19.94 23.31 9.33
N LEU A 77 18.93 24.19 9.31
CA LEU A 77 17.62 23.95 9.89
C LEU A 77 16.91 22.76 9.22
N TYR A 78 17.01 22.62 7.89
CA TYR A 78 16.52 21.45 7.19
C TYR A 78 17.29 20.20 7.62
N LYS A 79 18.62 20.23 7.70
CA LYS A 79 19.43 19.07 8.12
C LYS A 79 19.00 18.54 9.49
N GLU A 80 18.79 19.44 10.44
CA GLU A 80 18.41 19.11 11.82
C GLU A 80 16.95 18.64 11.95
N TYR A 81 16.02 19.20 11.18
CA TYR A 81 14.58 18.98 11.34
C TYR A 81 13.86 18.46 10.08
N HIS A 82 14.57 17.83 9.14
CA HIS A 82 14.01 17.33 7.86
C HIS A 82 12.84 16.35 8.01
N THR A 83 12.66 15.75 9.19
CA THR A 83 11.56 14.83 9.52
C THR A 83 10.26 15.54 9.87
N LEU A 84 10.29 16.83 10.16
CA LEU A 84 9.09 17.61 10.46
C LEU A 84 8.32 17.97 9.17
N PRO A 85 6.99 18.08 9.24
CA PRO A 85 6.21 18.67 8.16
C PRO A 85 6.75 20.06 7.80
N VAL A 86 6.78 20.39 6.50
CA VAL A 86 7.35 21.66 6.00
C VAL A 86 6.69 22.88 6.64
N THR A 87 5.42 22.78 7.06
CA THR A 87 4.69 23.80 7.83
C THR A 87 5.30 24.03 9.21
N LYS A 88 5.64 22.97 9.96
CA LYS A 88 6.32 23.09 11.27
C LYS A 88 7.77 23.55 11.12
N LEU A 89 8.44 23.13 10.03
CA LEU A 89 9.77 23.61 9.70
C LEU A 89 9.74 25.12 9.38
N TYR A 90 8.71 25.60 8.70
CA TYR A 90 8.51 27.03 8.43
C TYR A 90 8.27 27.85 9.70
N GLU A 91 7.46 27.35 10.64
CA GLU A 91 7.26 28.03 11.92
C GLU A 91 8.56 28.13 12.74
N LYS A 92 9.40 27.10 12.69
CA LYS A 92 10.75 27.15 13.30
C LYS A 92 11.65 28.15 12.58
N ALA A 93 11.66 28.11 11.25
CA ALA A 93 12.42 29.06 10.43
C ALA A 93 11.96 30.50 10.69
N LYS A 94 10.66 30.75 10.91
CA LYS A 94 10.14 32.08 11.22
C LYS A 94 10.70 32.64 12.54
N LYS A 95 10.88 31.78 13.55
CA LYS A 95 11.45 32.14 14.86
C LYS A 95 12.96 32.40 14.80
N THR A 96 13.69 31.72 13.92
CA THR A 96 15.13 31.91 13.79
C THR A 96 15.48 32.98 12.75
N LEU A 97 14.76 33.09 11.64
CA LEU A 97 15.00 34.10 10.60
C LEU A 97 14.60 35.51 11.01
N SER A 98 13.78 35.66 12.05
CA SER A 98 13.53 36.97 12.66
C SER A 98 14.82 37.61 13.22
N SER A 99 15.81 36.82 13.65
CA SER A 99 17.11 37.36 14.09
C SER A 99 18.01 37.81 12.94
N TYR A 100 17.70 37.39 11.70
CA TYR A 100 18.43 37.79 10.49
C TYR A 100 17.76 38.96 9.75
N ASN A 101 16.72 39.57 10.35
CA ASN A 101 15.90 40.63 9.75
C ASN A 101 15.37 40.30 8.33
N SER A 102 15.25 39.00 8.03
CA SER A 102 14.94 38.46 6.71
C SER A 102 13.65 37.64 6.78
N MET A 103 12.52 38.24 6.40
CA MET A 103 11.25 37.51 6.38
C MET A 103 11.00 36.91 5.00
N ILE A 104 11.04 35.59 4.92
CA ILE A 104 10.65 34.84 3.72
C ILE A 104 9.20 34.38 3.84
N SER A 105 8.44 34.50 2.75
CA SER A 105 7.07 33.97 2.71
C SER A 105 7.08 32.44 2.65
N TYR A 106 6.03 31.80 3.16
CA TYR A 106 5.86 30.35 3.12
C TYR A 106 6.06 29.74 1.73
N PRO A 107 5.50 30.29 0.63
CA PRO A 107 5.75 29.77 -0.72
C PRO A 107 7.22 29.86 -1.14
N THR A 108 7.93 30.92 -0.71
CA THR A 108 9.36 31.10 -0.99
C THR A 108 10.17 30.07 -0.22
N PHE A 109 9.89 29.90 1.08
CA PHE A 109 10.50 28.88 1.93
C PHE A 109 10.28 27.46 1.38
N PHE A 110 9.04 27.11 1.05
CA PHE A 110 8.68 25.82 0.48
C PHE A 110 9.46 25.54 -0.82
N ARG A 111 9.61 26.54 -1.68
CA ARG A 111 10.39 26.44 -2.91
C ARG A 111 11.88 26.27 -2.63
N ILE A 112 12.44 26.95 -1.61
CA ILE A 112 13.85 26.79 -1.20
C ILE A 112 14.09 25.37 -0.72
N ILE A 113 13.29 24.87 0.24
CA ILE A 113 13.42 23.53 0.82
C ILE A 113 13.31 22.45 -0.26
N ASN A 114 12.34 22.57 -1.17
CA ASN A 114 12.18 21.60 -2.26
C ASN A 114 13.31 21.65 -3.29
N ASN A 115 14.00 22.78 -3.42
CA ASN A 115 15.13 22.94 -4.33
C ASN A 115 16.49 22.74 -3.65
N LEU A 116 16.55 22.33 -2.38
CA LEU A 116 17.81 21.93 -1.75
C LEU A 116 18.42 20.74 -2.51
N ASP A 117 19.75 20.76 -2.63
CA ASP A 117 20.55 19.75 -3.32
C ASP A 117 20.18 18.33 -2.83
N GLU A 118 20.08 17.38 -3.77
CA GLU A 118 19.83 15.97 -3.45
C GLU A 118 20.88 15.41 -2.48
N ASN A 119 22.13 15.86 -2.56
CA ASN A 119 23.17 15.48 -1.61
C ASN A 119 22.87 15.97 -0.18
N ILE A 120 22.35 17.20 -0.02
CA ILE A 120 21.96 17.73 1.30
C ILE A 120 20.78 16.94 1.85
N LYS A 121 19.79 16.64 1.00
CA LYS A 121 18.63 15.81 1.38
C LYS A 121 19.07 14.40 1.79
N GLN A 122 19.90 13.74 0.99
CA GLN A 122 20.43 12.41 1.30
C GLN A 122 21.30 12.43 2.57
N ASN A 123 22.16 13.42 2.74
CA ASN A 123 23.03 13.53 3.92
C ASN A 123 22.26 13.87 5.19
N SER A 124 21.17 14.64 5.11
CA SER A 124 20.25 14.84 6.24
C SER A 124 19.50 13.57 6.62
N ILE A 125 19.17 12.73 5.63
CA ILE A 125 18.45 11.46 5.83
C ILE A 125 19.39 10.36 6.36
N LYS A 126 20.70 10.39 6.03
CA LYS A 126 21.69 9.37 6.41
C LYS A 126 22.00 9.29 7.91
N SER A 127 21.72 10.32 8.72
CA SER A 127 21.97 10.32 10.17
C SER A 127 20.78 9.85 11.03
N VAL A 128 19.69 9.40 10.40
CA VAL A 128 18.61 8.70 11.10
C VAL A 128 18.45 7.36 10.38
N LYS A 129 18.94 6.27 10.97
CA LYS A 129 18.35 4.96 10.67
C LYS A 129 16.89 5.06 11.13
N LYS A 130 16.00 5.54 10.24
CA LYS A 130 14.57 5.39 10.44
C LYS A 130 14.33 3.90 10.42
N ASP A 131 13.94 3.32 11.55
CA ASP A 131 13.08 2.15 11.50
C ASP A 131 12.03 2.45 10.44
N LYS A 132 11.96 1.66 9.37
CA LYS A 132 10.83 1.75 8.45
C LYS A 132 9.59 1.47 9.28
N VAL A 133 8.83 2.51 9.60
CA VAL A 133 7.58 2.38 10.33
C VAL A 133 6.56 1.98 9.29
N TYR A 134 6.25 0.69 9.23
CA TYR A 134 5.24 0.22 8.32
C TYR A 134 3.85 0.49 8.92
N GLU A 135 3.07 1.31 8.22
CA GLU A 135 1.68 1.61 8.54
C GLU A 135 0.76 1.00 7.49
N TYR A 136 -0.21 0.22 7.97
CA TYR A 136 -1.18 -0.44 7.12
C TYR A 136 -2.59 -0.06 7.52
N ALA A 137 -3.55 -0.36 6.65
CA ALA A 137 -4.95 -0.11 6.91
C ALA A 137 -5.81 -1.27 6.42
N ILE A 138 -6.93 -1.45 7.10
CA ILE A 138 -7.98 -2.41 6.77
C ILE A 138 -9.25 -1.64 6.52
N ILE A 139 -9.82 -1.85 5.35
CA ILE A 139 -11.14 -1.32 4.99
C ILE A 139 -12.05 -2.48 4.65
N GLN A 140 -13.33 -2.31 4.92
CA GLN A 140 -14.35 -3.30 4.57
C GLN A 140 -15.54 -2.58 3.95
N LYS A 141 -15.88 -2.97 2.73
CA LYS A 141 -16.96 -2.36 1.96
C LYS A 141 -17.99 -3.41 1.55
N ALA A 142 -19.27 -3.10 1.75
CA ALA A 142 -20.37 -3.85 1.18
C ALA A 142 -20.43 -3.61 -0.34
N ILE A 143 -20.58 -4.70 -1.10
CA ILE A 143 -20.70 -4.72 -2.55
C ILE A 143 -21.97 -5.52 -2.88
N PRO A 144 -23.03 -4.87 -3.39
CA PRO A 144 -24.21 -5.58 -3.85
C PRO A 144 -23.91 -6.29 -5.16
N ILE A 145 -24.21 -7.59 -5.23
CA ILE A 145 -24.11 -8.39 -6.45
C ILE A 145 -25.52 -8.81 -6.88
N PRO A 146 -26.06 -8.23 -7.96
CA PRO A 146 -27.37 -8.59 -8.45
C PRO A 146 -27.33 -9.98 -9.09
N PHE A 147 -28.44 -10.73 -9.00
CA PHE A 147 -28.64 -12.03 -9.65
C PHE A 147 -27.62 -13.15 -9.31
N PHE A 148 -26.84 -13.02 -8.24
CA PHE A 148 -26.00 -14.13 -7.75
C PHE A 148 -26.89 -15.30 -7.29
N ASN A 149 -26.80 -16.44 -7.96
CA ASN A 149 -27.72 -17.58 -7.76
C ASN A 149 -29.21 -17.17 -7.82
N ASN A 150 -29.57 -16.32 -8.79
CA ASN A 150 -30.92 -15.79 -9.00
C ASN A 150 -31.46 -14.92 -7.84
N LYS A 151 -30.59 -14.44 -6.95
CA LYS A 151 -30.96 -13.53 -5.85
C LYS A 151 -30.00 -12.34 -5.82
N ASN A 152 -30.50 -11.21 -5.34
CA ASN A 152 -29.62 -10.09 -5.01
C ASN A 152 -28.96 -10.41 -3.67
N LYS A 153 -27.63 -10.39 -3.64
CA LYS A 153 -26.84 -10.64 -2.43
C LYS A 153 -25.90 -9.48 -2.15
N ILE A 154 -25.54 -9.31 -0.89
CA ILE A 154 -24.50 -8.37 -0.47
C ILE A 154 -23.29 -9.19 -0.08
N PHE A 155 -22.14 -8.84 -0.64
CA PHE A 155 -20.85 -9.36 -0.26
C PHE A 155 -20.02 -8.25 0.38
N TYR A 156 -18.96 -8.64 1.09
CA TYR A 156 -18.06 -7.73 1.75
C TYR A 156 -16.66 -7.92 1.19
N LEU A 157 -16.12 -6.84 0.61
CA LEU A 157 -14.73 -6.76 0.19
C LEU A 157 -13.93 -6.17 1.35
N THR A 158 -13.08 -6.98 1.97
CA THR A 158 -12.10 -6.54 2.95
C THR A 158 -10.74 -6.42 2.27
N ILE A 159 -10.06 -5.28 2.41
CA ILE A 159 -8.73 -5.04 1.81
C ILE A 159 -7.74 -4.66 2.91
N PHE A 160 -6.56 -5.28 2.87
CA PHE A 160 -5.38 -4.91 3.65
C PHE A 160 -4.36 -4.25 2.72
N TYR A 161 -3.91 -3.04 3.06
CA TYR A 161 -3.02 -2.27 2.20
C TYR A 161 -2.03 -1.42 2.99
N ASN A 162 -0.92 -1.06 2.36
CA ASN A 162 0.08 -0.14 2.90
C ASN A 162 -0.39 1.31 2.71
N LYS A 163 -0.47 2.09 3.80
CA LYS A 163 -0.99 3.46 3.77
C LYS A 163 -0.10 4.45 3.04
N GLU A 164 1.21 4.21 2.99
CA GLU A 164 2.17 5.16 2.42
C GLU A 164 2.14 5.16 0.89
N ASN A 165 1.95 3.98 0.29
CA ASN A 165 2.05 3.79 -1.17
C ASN A 165 0.78 3.20 -1.79
N TYR A 166 -0.27 2.97 -1.01
CA TYR A 166 -1.54 2.36 -1.42
C TYR A 166 -1.39 0.96 -2.05
N LYS A 167 -0.26 0.28 -1.84
CA LYS A 167 -0.05 -1.10 -2.30
C LYS A 167 -1.05 -1.99 -1.57
N ILE A 168 -1.91 -2.65 -2.35
CA ILE A 168 -2.82 -3.67 -1.83
C ILE A 168 -2.04 -4.96 -1.67
N ILE A 169 -2.16 -5.55 -0.49
CA ILE A 169 -1.37 -6.70 -0.06
C ILE A 169 -2.23 -7.95 -0.10
N ASN A 170 -3.45 -7.83 0.42
CA ASN A 170 -4.37 -8.96 0.52
C ASN A 170 -5.83 -8.49 0.52
N PHE A 171 -6.74 -9.40 0.18
CA PHE A 171 -8.17 -9.14 0.23
C PHE A 171 -8.96 -10.40 0.58
N ILE A 172 -10.18 -10.20 1.08
CA ILE A 172 -11.22 -11.22 1.21
C ILE A 172 -12.49 -10.71 0.56
N PHE A 173 -13.21 -11.60 -0.12
CA PHE A 173 -14.53 -11.33 -0.66
C PHE A 173 -15.49 -12.44 -0.24
N GLU A 174 -16.47 -12.11 0.61
CA GLU A 174 -17.36 -13.11 1.24
C GLU A 174 -18.75 -12.54 1.58
N GLU A 175 -19.73 -13.40 1.91
CA GLU A 175 -21.10 -12.96 2.27
C GLU A 175 -21.19 -12.39 3.70
N GLU A 176 -20.21 -12.70 4.56
CA GLU A 176 -20.23 -12.32 5.97
C GLU A 176 -19.46 -11.02 6.21
N LYS A 177 -20.09 -10.07 6.90
CA LYS A 177 -19.41 -8.91 7.46
C LYS A 177 -18.57 -9.34 8.66
N ARG A 178 -17.25 -9.17 8.62
CA ARG A 178 -16.37 -9.58 9.72
C ARG A 178 -16.09 -8.47 10.72
N GLU A 179 -16.26 -8.80 11.99
CA GLU A 179 -15.72 -8.04 13.12
C GLU A 179 -14.21 -8.25 13.25
N LEU A 180 -13.53 -7.39 14.03
CA LEU A 180 -12.08 -7.39 14.19
C LEU A 180 -11.50 -8.77 14.55
N ILE A 181 -12.09 -9.49 15.52
CA ILE A 181 -11.58 -10.81 15.94
C ILE A 181 -11.65 -11.83 14.78
N LYS A 182 -12.72 -11.79 13.98
CA LYS A 182 -12.89 -12.66 12.82
C LYS A 182 -11.94 -12.32 11.67
N LEU A 183 -11.26 -11.16 11.73
CA LEU A 183 -10.23 -10.75 10.78
C LEU A 183 -8.81 -11.13 11.23
N PHE A 184 -8.61 -11.73 12.41
CA PHE A 184 -7.27 -12.03 12.92
C PHE A 184 -6.47 -12.92 11.97
N ASN A 185 -7.05 -14.03 11.51
CA ASN A 185 -6.39 -14.91 10.54
C ASN A 185 -6.03 -14.18 9.23
N PHE A 186 -6.87 -13.25 8.78
CA PHE A 186 -6.60 -12.43 7.59
C PHE A 186 -5.47 -11.44 7.81
N ILE A 187 -5.44 -10.79 8.97
CA ILE A 187 -4.41 -9.83 9.35
C ILE A 187 -3.05 -10.51 9.39
N GLN A 188 -2.98 -11.67 10.05
CA GLN A 188 -1.74 -12.44 10.15
C GLN A 188 -1.20 -12.80 8.77
N GLU A 189 -2.05 -13.31 7.87
CA GLU A 189 -1.63 -13.70 6.52
C GLU A 189 -1.19 -12.49 5.70
N SER A 190 -1.88 -11.36 5.85
CA SER A 190 -1.50 -10.12 5.17
C SER A 190 -0.11 -9.63 5.59
N ILE A 191 0.21 -9.72 6.88
CA ILE A 191 1.54 -9.36 7.40
C ILE A 191 2.62 -10.32 6.88
N ILE A 192 2.33 -11.62 6.81
CA ILE A 192 3.25 -12.63 6.27
C ILE A 192 3.50 -12.40 4.78
N ILE A 193 2.46 -12.15 3.98
CA ILE A 193 2.56 -11.89 2.54
C ILE A 193 3.42 -10.65 2.26
N GLU A 194 3.24 -9.59 3.04
CA GLU A 194 4.03 -8.38 2.89
C GLU A 194 5.48 -8.56 3.36
N GLY A 195 5.71 -9.46 4.33
CA GLY A 195 7.03 -9.74 4.87
C GLY A 195 7.59 -8.58 5.71
N ALA A 196 6.72 -7.72 6.25
CA ALA A 196 7.10 -6.58 7.07
C ALA A 196 6.19 -6.44 8.28
N TYR A 197 6.80 -6.35 9.47
CA TYR A 197 6.05 -6.31 10.72
C TYR A 197 5.53 -4.88 10.99
N PRO A 198 4.20 -4.71 11.15
CA PRO A 198 3.60 -3.39 11.32
C PRO A 198 3.82 -2.83 12.71
N LYS A 199 3.96 -1.51 12.82
CA LYS A 199 3.80 -0.81 14.12
C LYS A 199 2.34 -0.43 14.36
N ASN A 200 1.67 0.04 13.31
CA ASN A 200 0.29 0.51 13.35
C ASN A 200 -0.55 -0.14 12.24
N ILE A 201 -1.78 -0.50 12.59
CA ILE A 201 -2.82 -0.90 11.64
C ILE A 201 -4.05 -0.04 11.88
N SER A 202 -4.40 0.79 10.89
CA SER A 202 -5.65 1.53 10.88
C SER A 202 -6.82 0.61 10.56
N LEU A 203 -7.90 0.75 11.31
CA LEU A 203 -9.17 0.09 11.08
C LEU A 203 -10.19 1.14 10.67
N ASP A 204 -10.83 0.89 9.54
CA ASP A 204 -12.05 1.59 9.17
C ASP A 204 -13.07 1.55 10.34
N GLU A 205 -13.61 2.71 10.68
CA GLU A 205 -14.64 2.88 11.72
C GLU A 205 -15.85 1.93 11.58
N ARG A 206 -16.13 1.46 10.35
CA ARG A 206 -17.24 0.53 10.07
C ARG A 206 -16.96 -0.89 10.53
N ILE A 207 -15.72 -1.23 10.87
CA ILE A 207 -15.33 -2.53 11.43
C ILE A 207 -15.80 -2.59 12.88
N GLN A 208 -16.62 -3.60 13.17
CA GLN A 208 -17.25 -3.79 14.48
C GLN A 208 -16.40 -4.69 15.39
N GLY A 209 -16.82 -4.84 16.65
CA GLY A 209 -16.13 -5.67 17.65
C GLY A 209 -14.85 -5.05 18.21
N VAL A 210 -14.64 -3.74 17.99
CA VAL A 210 -13.47 -3.01 18.48
C VAL A 210 -13.74 -2.50 19.89
N SER A 211 -12.96 -2.96 20.88
CA SER A 211 -13.03 -2.47 22.26
C SER A 211 -11.64 -2.09 22.78
N LYS A 212 -11.56 -1.09 23.66
CA LYS A 212 -10.28 -0.63 24.26
C LYS A 212 -9.52 -1.78 24.92
N ASN A 213 -10.22 -2.72 25.55
CA ASN A 213 -9.61 -3.89 26.19
C ASN A 213 -9.00 -4.83 25.15
N LEU A 214 -9.72 -5.12 24.06
CA LEU A 214 -9.21 -5.92 22.96
C LEU A 214 -7.97 -5.28 22.34
N LEU A 215 -8.01 -3.98 22.04
CA LEU A 215 -6.88 -3.26 21.45
C LEU A 215 -5.64 -3.28 22.34
N ARG A 216 -5.83 -3.09 23.66
CA ARG A 216 -4.75 -3.22 24.65
C ARG A 216 -4.16 -4.63 24.65
N THR A 217 -4.99 -5.67 24.67
CA THR A 217 -4.51 -7.05 24.65
C THR A 217 -3.71 -7.35 23.39
N ILE A 218 -4.20 -6.94 22.21
CA ILE A 218 -3.47 -7.08 20.95
C ILE A 218 -2.10 -6.40 21.04
N PHE A 219 -2.06 -5.15 21.51
CA PHE A 219 -0.81 -4.41 21.65
C PHE A 219 0.16 -5.09 22.62
N PHE A 220 -0.30 -5.59 23.76
CA PHE A 220 0.60 -6.26 24.72
C PHE A 220 1.25 -7.51 24.14
N GLN A 221 0.45 -8.32 23.42
CA GLN A 221 0.88 -9.60 22.85
C GLN A 221 1.72 -9.43 21.58
N THR A 222 1.36 -8.47 20.73
CA THR A 222 1.94 -8.34 19.38
C THR A 222 2.81 -7.10 19.20
N LYS A 223 2.72 -6.11 20.08
CA LYS A 223 3.31 -4.76 19.88
C LYS A 223 2.77 -4.00 18.66
N ILE A 224 1.65 -4.45 18.09
CA ILE A 224 0.95 -3.77 17.00
C ILE A 224 -0.16 -2.92 17.61
N SER A 225 -0.17 -1.64 17.29
CA SER A 225 -1.24 -0.72 17.67
C SER A 225 -2.32 -0.71 16.61
N PHE A 226 -3.57 -0.90 17.03
CA PHE A 226 -4.72 -0.76 16.16
C PHE A 226 -5.41 0.57 16.44
N ILE A 227 -5.70 1.33 15.40
CA ILE A 227 -6.28 2.67 15.50
C ILE A 227 -7.57 2.68 14.68
N GLN A 228 -8.70 2.99 15.30
CA GLN A 228 -9.96 3.13 14.57
C GLN A 228 -10.09 4.56 14.05
N GLU A 229 -10.23 4.70 12.74
CA GLU A 229 -10.31 6.00 12.05
C GLU A 229 -11.17 5.89 10.78
N GLU A 230 -11.55 7.05 10.23
CA GLU A 230 -12.24 7.10 8.95
C GLU A 230 -11.33 6.56 7.84
N ALA A 231 -11.89 5.76 6.93
CA ALA A 231 -11.13 5.20 5.82
C ALA A 231 -10.60 6.30 4.89
N ASP A 232 -9.36 6.15 4.43
CA ASP A 232 -8.74 7.07 3.47
C ASP A 232 -9.62 7.26 2.22
N GLU A 233 -9.92 8.53 1.90
CA GLU A 233 -10.86 8.88 0.83
C GLU A 233 -10.38 8.42 -0.55
N ASN A 234 -9.07 8.44 -0.81
CA ASN A 234 -8.51 7.98 -2.08
C ASN A 234 -8.70 6.48 -2.23
N MET A 235 -8.40 5.71 -1.18
CA MET A 235 -8.62 4.26 -1.18
C MET A 235 -10.12 3.94 -1.30
N MET A 236 -10.99 4.67 -0.60
CA MET A 236 -12.43 4.52 -0.75
C MET A 236 -12.92 4.85 -2.16
N GLY A 237 -12.34 5.88 -2.79
CA GLY A 237 -12.54 6.20 -4.20
C GLY A 237 -12.16 5.04 -5.11
N PHE A 238 -11.00 4.43 -4.89
CA PHE A 238 -10.54 3.26 -5.63
C PHE A 238 -11.50 2.07 -5.48
N VAL A 239 -11.93 1.74 -4.26
CA VAL A 239 -12.87 0.63 -4.03
C VAL A 239 -14.25 0.89 -4.63
N ARG A 240 -14.68 2.15 -4.80
CA ARG A 240 -15.89 2.48 -5.58
C ARG A 240 -15.76 2.11 -7.06
N TYR A 241 -14.57 2.23 -7.66
CA TYR A 241 -14.36 1.77 -9.03
C TYR A 241 -14.42 0.25 -9.13
N ILE A 242 -13.82 -0.49 -8.20
CA ILE A 242 -13.91 -1.96 -8.15
C ILE A 242 -15.37 -2.42 -8.13
N ASP A 243 -16.16 -1.88 -7.22
CA ASP A 243 -17.61 -2.15 -7.10
C ASP A 243 -18.35 -1.92 -8.43
N THR A 244 -18.10 -0.76 -9.05
CA THR A 244 -18.70 -0.40 -10.34
C THR A 244 -18.30 -1.39 -11.46
N ASP A 245 -17.05 -1.83 -11.48
CA ASP A 245 -16.54 -2.69 -12.54
C ASP A 245 -16.92 -4.16 -12.33
N ILE A 246 -17.02 -4.63 -11.09
CA ILE A 246 -17.66 -5.92 -10.75
C ILE A 246 -19.10 -5.92 -11.29
N LEU A 247 -19.87 -4.86 -11.01
CA LEU A 247 -21.24 -4.74 -11.49
C LEU A 247 -21.32 -4.76 -13.02
N LYS A 248 -20.41 -4.08 -13.74
CA LYS A 248 -20.41 -4.09 -15.22
C LYS A 248 -20.08 -5.46 -15.79
N GLU A 249 -19.06 -6.12 -15.24
CA GLU A 249 -18.57 -7.42 -15.70
C GLU A 249 -19.66 -8.48 -15.53
N PHE A 250 -20.21 -8.57 -14.32
CA PHE A 250 -21.10 -9.65 -13.90
C PHE A 250 -22.59 -9.37 -14.12
N ASN A 251 -22.95 -8.20 -14.68
CA ASN A 251 -24.31 -7.94 -15.15
C ASN A 251 -24.57 -8.53 -16.55
N LYS A 252 -23.53 -8.70 -17.39
CA LYS A 252 -23.64 -9.33 -18.71
C LYS A 252 -23.54 -10.85 -18.62
N GLU A 253 -22.56 -11.35 -17.87
CA GLU A 253 -22.38 -12.77 -17.57
C GLU A 253 -22.62 -13.00 -16.09
N LYS A 254 -23.78 -13.60 -15.75
CA LYS A 254 -24.14 -13.83 -14.35
C LYS A 254 -23.07 -14.72 -13.68
N PRO A 255 -22.51 -14.30 -12.54
CA PRO A 255 -21.48 -15.06 -11.85
C PRO A 255 -22.08 -16.37 -11.36
N LYS A 256 -21.42 -17.48 -11.68
CA LYS A 256 -21.87 -18.82 -11.28
C LYS A 256 -21.50 -19.11 -9.83
N ASP A 257 -20.37 -18.57 -9.37
CA ASP A 257 -19.92 -18.72 -8.00
C ASP A 257 -19.11 -17.51 -7.51
N ILE A 258 -18.81 -17.51 -6.22
CA ILE A 258 -18.01 -16.45 -5.58
C ILE A 258 -16.55 -16.47 -6.03
N LYS A 259 -16.06 -17.63 -6.51
CA LYS A 259 -14.66 -17.82 -6.91
C LYS A 259 -14.36 -17.07 -8.21
N GLU A 260 -15.30 -17.02 -9.14
CA GLU A 260 -15.21 -16.21 -10.36
C GLU A 260 -15.01 -14.73 -10.02
N ILE A 261 -15.83 -14.18 -9.12
CA ILE A 261 -15.73 -12.78 -8.67
C ILE A 261 -14.41 -12.54 -7.94
N SER A 262 -14.02 -13.48 -7.07
CA SER A 262 -12.76 -13.40 -6.31
C SER A 262 -11.55 -13.41 -7.25
N LEU A 263 -11.59 -14.23 -8.31
CA LEU A 263 -10.53 -14.28 -9.32
C LEU A 263 -10.45 -12.98 -10.13
N PHE A 264 -11.60 -12.39 -10.49
CA PHE A 264 -11.67 -11.08 -11.12
C PHE A 264 -11.02 -10.01 -10.23
N ILE A 265 -11.40 -9.94 -8.95
CA ILE A 265 -10.84 -8.98 -7.99
C ILE A 265 -9.33 -9.19 -7.83
N LYS A 266 -8.87 -10.43 -7.66
CA LYS A 266 -7.43 -10.74 -7.53
C LYS A 266 -6.63 -10.18 -8.71
N LYS A 267 -7.12 -10.39 -9.94
CA LYS A 267 -6.49 -9.86 -11.17
C LYS A 267 -6.54 -8.34 -11.21
N TYR A 268 -7.69 -7.75 -10.88
CA TYR A 268 -7.89 -6.29 -10.86
C TYR A 268 -6.94 -5.59 -9.87
N LEU A 269 -6.72 -6.20 -8.72
CA LEU A 269 -5.85 -5.66 -7.67
C LEU A 269 -4.36 -5.92 -7.90
N PHE A 270 -3.99 -6.61 -8.99
CA PHE A 270 -2.62 -7.01 -9.30
C PHE A 270 -1.90 -7.70 -8.12
N ILE A 271 -2.61 -8.52 -7.35
CA ILE A 271 -2.03 -9.22 -6.20
C ILE A 271 -1.14 -10.35 -6.72
N GLU A 272 0.18 -10.13 -6.61
CA GLU A 272 1.20 -11.13 -6.95
C GLU A 272 1.06 -12.38 -6.09
N ASP A 273 1.42 -13.54 -6.66
CA ASP A 273 1.52 -14.77 -5.88
C ASP A 273 2.67 -14.68 -4.86
N ARG A 274 2.46 -15.36 -3.72
CA ARG A 274 3.24 -15.26 -2.48
C ARG A 274 4.76 -15.20 -2.70
N LYS A 275 5.39 -14.09 -2.33
CA LYS A 275 6.83 -14.05 -2.04
C LYS A 275 7.01 -14.20 -0.52
N ILE A 276 7.43 -15.38 -0.09
CA ILE A 276 7.93 -15.70 1.27
C ILE A 276 9.42 -15.27 1.26
N GLU A 277 10.06 -14.58 2.21
CA GLU A 277 9.83 -14.14 3.59
C GLU A 277 10.84 -13.01 3.89
N ASN A 278 10.56 -12.11 4.85
CA ASN A 278 11.56 -11.26 5.52
C ASN A 278 11.28 -11.06 7.03
N LEU A 279 10.36 -11.82 7.63
CA LEU A 279 10.04 -11.72 9.06
C LEU A 279 10.99 -12.58 9.89
N ASN A 280 11.43 -12.06 11.02
CA ASN A 280 12.25 -12.82 11.97
C ASN A 280 11.39 -13.76 12.85
N ASN A 281 12.04 -14.67 13.59
CA ASN A 281 11.34 -15.66 14.41
C ASN A 281 10.50 -15.04 15.54
N GLU A 282 10.93 -13.93 16.13
CA GLU A 282 10.20 -13.24 17.18
C GLU A 282 8.89 -12.64 16.64
N GLU A 283 8.96 -12.01 15.46
CA GLU A 283 7.81 -11.48 14.73
C GLU A 283 6.83 -12.59 14.38
N LYS A 284 7.30 -13.70 13.81
CA LYS A 284 6.46 -14.86 13.49
C LYS A 284 5.76 -15.41 14.73
N TYR A 285 6.45 -15.49 15.86
CA TYR A 285 5.88 -15.96 17.12
C TYR A 285 4.77 -15.03 17.63
N LYS A 286 4.99 -13.70 17.60
CA LYS A 286 3.96 -12.72 17.99
C LYS A 286 2.70 -12.83 17.12
N LEU A 287 2.85 -13.12 15.83
CA LEU A 287 1.72 -13.30 14.91
C LEU A 287 0.84 -14.52 15.23
N LEU A 288 1.33 -15.50 16.00
CA LEU A 288 0.50 -16.63 16.44
C LEU A 288 -0.69 -16.20 17.29
N TYR A 289 -0.65 -15.03 17.93
CA TYR A 289 -1.77 -14.47 18.68
C TYR A 289 -3.03 -14.30 17.82
N PHE A 290 -2.86 -14.07 16.51
CA PHE A 290 -3.95 -13.92 15.56
C PHE A 290 -4.48 -15.25 15.00
N LEU A 291 -3.91 -16.38 15.40
CA LEU A 291 -4.37 -17.70 15.00
C LEU A 291 -5.26 -18.32 16.08
N HIS A 292 -6.15 -19.23 15.66
CA HIS A 292 -6.95 -19.98 16.60
C HIS A 292 -6.07 -20.99 17.33
N LYS A 293 -5.93 -20.84 18.65
CA LYS A 293 -5.17 -21.75 19.50
C LYS A 293 -6.05 -22.88 20.03
N TYR A 294 -5.64 -24.12 19.80
CA TYR A 294 -6.28 -25.32 20.33
C TYR A 294 -5.29 -26.15 21.16
N LYS A 295 -5.66 -26.52 22.38
CA LYS A 295 -4.93 -27.56 23.13
C LYS A 295 -5.42 -28.93 22.71
N ARG A 296 -4.54 -29.79 22.23
CA ARG A 296 -4.90 -31.14 21.73
C ARG A 296 -3.90 -32.18 22.21
N LYS A 297 -4.41 -33.37 22.54
CA LYS A 297 -3.58 -34.56 22.73
C LYS A 297 -3.17 -35.10 21.35
N VAL A 298 -1.92 -35.51 21.22
CA VAL A 298 -1.42 -36.19 20.03
C VAL A 298 -1.80 -37.66 20.10
N TYR A 299 -2.42 -38.16 19.04
CA TYR A 299 -2.70 -39.58 18.82
C TYR A 299 -1.79 -40.12 17.71
N ASN A 300 -1.68 -41.44 17.58
CA ASN A 300 -0.97 -42.07 16.46
C ASN A 300 -1.42 -41.55 15.06
N SER A 301 -2.71 -41.20 14.91
CA SER A 301 -3.23 -40.60 13.67
C SER A 301 -2.82 -39.13 13.48
N GLY A 302 -2.40 -38.44 14.53
CA GLY A 302 -2.05 -37.02 14.56
C GLY A 302 -2.92 -36.22 15.55
N VAL A 303 -3.21 -34.96 15.22
CA VAL A 303 -4.08 -34.08 16.02
C VAL A 303 -5.33 -33.71 15.23
N ARG A 304 -6.48 -33.66 15.92
CA ARG A 304 -7.74 -33.23 15.33
C ARG A 304 -8.03 -31.76 15.64
N VAL A 305 -8.28 -30.98 14.61
CA VAL A 305 -8.76 -29.60 14.71
C VAL A 305 -9.98 -29.45 13.81
N LYS A 306 -11.10 -28.99 14.40
CA LYS A 306 -12.43 -29.03 13.77
C LYS A 306 -12.71 -30.44 13.21
N ASN A 307 -13.00 -30.55 11.91
CA ASN A 307 -13.33 -31.81 11.24
C ASN A 307 -12.11 -32.48 10.58
N ASN A 308 -10.93 -31.87 10.67
CA ASN A 308 -9.73 -32.30 9.95
C ASN A 308 -8.72 -32.96 10.88
N ILE A 309 -7.93 -33.89 10.34
CA ILE A 309 -6.81 -34.54 11.03
C ILE A 309 -5.51 -34.05 10.39
N TYR A 310 -4.58 -33.61 11.25
CA TYR A 310 -3.26 -33.13 10.86
C TYR A 310 -2.19 -34.07 11.39
N SER A 311 -1.26 -34.46 10.53
CA SER A 311 -0.25 -35.47 10.85
C SER A 311 1.07 -35.20 10.14
N SER A 312 2.13 -35.76 10.72
CA SER A 312 3.52 -35.70 10.25
C SER A 312 4.34 -36.72 11.06
N SER A 313 5.52 -37.09 10.57
CA SER A 313 6.40 -38.04 11.26
C SER A 313 6.83 -37.53 12.64
N LEU A 314 7.32 -36.29 12.71
CA LEU A 314 7.79 -35.66 13.96
C LEU A 314 6.67 -35.53 15.00
N LEU A 315 5.44 -35.22 14.56
CA LEU A 315 4.31 -35.14 15.47
C LEU A 315 3.95 -36.51 16.07
N LYS A 316 4.00 -37.59 15.27
CA LYS A 316 3.69 -38.95 15.76
C LYS A 316 4.65 -39.42 16.85
N GLU A 317 5.92 -39.01 16.80
CA GLU A 317 6.90 -39.27 17.86
C GLU A 317 6.51 -38.63 19.21
N LYS A 318 5.54 -37.70 19.21
CA LYS A 318 5.02 -37.03 20.40
C LYS A 318 3.67 -37.62 20.84
N GLU A 319 3.31 -38.83 20.43
CA GLU A 319 2.07 -39.49 20.84
C GLU A 319 1.88 -39.44 22.38
N GLY A 320 0.64 -39.16 22.80
CA GLY A 320 0.28 -39.07 24.20
C GLY A 320 0.48 -37.68 24.81
N THR A 321 1.29 -36.82 24.20
CA THR A 321 1.56 -35.46 24.72
C THR A 321 0.44 -34.48 24.39
N ILE A 322 0.31 -33.41 25.18
CA ILE A 322 -0.59 -32.28 24.90
C ILE A 322 0.23 -31.19 24.20
N VAL A 323 -0.25 -30.75 23.05
CA VAL A 323 0.35 -29.72 22.21
C VAL A 323 -0.59 -28.52 22.06
N ASP A 324 0.01 -27.36 21.81
CA ASP A 324 -0.70 -26.18 21.32
C ASP A 324 -0.70 -26.22 19.78
N VAL A 325 -1.89 -26.14 19.18
CA VAL A 325 -2.09 -26.16 17.73
C VAL A 325 -2.61 -24.80 17.29
N PHE A 326 -1.87 -24.12 16.42
CA PHE A 326 -2.28 -22.86 15.84
C PHE A 326 -2.88 -23.09 14.44
N TYR A 327 -4.14 -22.72 14.30
CA TYR A 327 -4.94 -23.00 13.11
C TYR A 327 -5.30 -21.72 12.36
N ASN A 328 -5.11 -21.77 11.03
CA ASN A 328 -5.55 -20.74 10.11
C ASN A 328 -6.70 -21.23 9.23
N GLU A 329 -7.84 -20.54 9.29
CA GLU A 329 -9.01 -20.91 8.50
C GLU A 329 -8.90 -20.61 7.00
N PHE A 330 -8.01 -19.69 6.60
CA PHE A 330 -7.72 -19.43 5.19
C PHE A 330 -6.70 -20.43 4.61
N PHE A 331 -6.00 -21.18 5.48
CA PHE A 331 -4.90 -22.10 5.12
C PHE A 331 -5.05 -23.42 5.86
N ILE A 332 -6.12 -24.14 5.55
CA ILE A 332 -6.48 -25.39 6.23
C ILE A 332 -5.56 -26.56 5.91
N ASP A 333 -4.60 -26.41 4.99
CA ASP A 333 -3.72 -27.50 4.55
C ASP A 333 -2.66 -27.88 5.59
N SER A 334 -2.41 -26.99 6.56
CA SER A 334 -1.42 -27.22 7.60
C SER A 334 -1.74 -26.48 8.89
N VAL A 335 -1.19 -26.97 10.00
CA VAL A 335 -1.20 -26.31 11.31
C VAL A 335 0.19 -26.28 11.90
N ASP A 336 0.49 -25.21 12.64
CA ASP A 336 1.75 -25.11 13.37
C ASP A 336 1.56 -25.69 14.78
N ILE A 337 2.50 -26.55 15.18
CA ILE A 337 2.48 -27.29 16.45
C ILE A 337 3.55 -26.75 17.38
N TYR A 338 3.14 -26.47 18.62
CA TYR A 338 4.03 -25.99 19.68
C TYR A 338 3.93 -26.85 20.93
N ILE A 339 5.06 -27.02 21.62
CA ILE A 339 5.16 -27.66 22.94
C ILE A 339 5.94 -26.71 23.84
N LYS A 340 5.34 -26.30 24.97
CA LYS A 340 5.97 -25.37 25.93
C LYS A 340 6.57 -24.14 25.22
N ASP A 341 5.75 -23.51 24.36
CA ASP A 341 6.10 -22.33 23.56
C ASP A 341 7.23 -22.51 22.53
N MET A 342 7.73 -23.73 22.33
CA MET A 342 8.69 -24.04 21.27
C MET A 342 7.98 -24.61 20.05
N PHE A 343 8.32 -24.10 18.86
CA PHE A 343 7.86 -24.68 17.60
C PHE A 343 8.42 -26.10 17.47
N VAL A 344 7.54 -27.04 17.17
CA VAL A 344 7.89 -28.47 17.02
C VAL A 344 7.80 -28.90 15.58
N ASP A 345 6.69 -28.58 14.92
CA ASP A 345 6.41 -29.10 13.60
C ASP A 345 5.31 -28.30 12.88
N LYS A 346 5.27 -28.44 11.55
CA LYS A 346 4.18 -27.99 10.70
C LYS A 346 3.46 -29.19 10.12
N ALA A 347 2.41 -29.64 10.82
CA ALA A 347 1.65 -30.83 10.47
C ALA A 347 0.70 -30.55 9.30
N LYS A 348 0.63 -31.46 8.33
CA LYS A 348 -0.23 -31.33 7.15
C LYS A 348 -1.55 -32.04 7.35
N ILE A 349 -2.60 -31.55 6.72
CA ILE A 349 -3.89 -32.22 6.67
C ILE A 349 -3.73 -33.58 5.96
N ILE A 350 -4.36 -34.61 6.52
CA ILE A 350 -4.41 -35.96 5.93
C ILE A 350 -5.85 -36.45 5.70
N LYS A 351 -6.82 -35.84 6.39
CA LYS A 351 -8.24 -36.19 6.29
C LYS A 351 -9.11 -35.03 6.74
#